data_AF-A0A920UHD3-F1
#
_entry.id   AF-A0A920UHD3-F1
#
_cell.length_a   1.000
_cell.length_b   1.000
_cell.length_c   1.000
_cell.angle_alpha   90.00
_cell.angle_beta   90.00
_cell.angle_gamma   90.00
#
_symmetry.space_group_name_H-M   'P 1'
#
loop_
_entity.id
_entity.type
_entity.pdbx_description
1 polymer ?
#
loop_
_entity_poly.entity_id
_entity_poly.type
_entity_poly.pdbx_seq_one_letter_code
_entity_poly.pdbx_strand_id
1 'polypeptide(L)' 'MLKIVDVVVRDIRFPTSDALDGSDAMNPDPDYSLLPMLP' A
#
# COMPACT_ATOMS: atom_id res chain seq x y z
N MET A 1 -8.19 31.86 8.22
CA MET A 1 -6.92 31.16 7.93
C MET A 1 -7.24 29.68 7.83
N LEU A 2 -6.88 29.03 6.73
CA LEU A 2 -7.11 27.60 6.55
C LEU A 2 -6.07 26.82 7.37
N LYS A 3 -6.49 25.76 8.06
CA LYS A 3 -5.64 24.91 8.88
C LYS A 3 -6.03 23.46 8.62
N ILE A 4 -5.05 22.61 8.33
CA ILE A 4 -5.24 21.16 8.29
C ILE A 4 -5.32 20.71 9.76
N VAL A 5 -6.39 20.01 10.12
CA VAL A 5 -6.69 19.63 11.51
C VAL A 5 -6.70 18.12 11.73
N ASP A 6 -6.69 17.34 10.66
CA ASP A 6 -6.77 15.89 10.72
C ASP A 6 -6.12 15.22 9.51
N VAL A 7 -5.78 13.95 9.67
CA VAL A 7 -5.34 13.05 8.60
C VAL A 7 -5.69 11.61 8.98
N VAL A 8 -6.30 10.88 8.05
CA VAL A 8 -6.62 9.46 8.22
C VAL A 8 -5.64 8.61 7.41
N VAL A 9 -4.99 7.67 8.08
CA VAL A 9 -4.03 6.72 7.48
C VAL A 9 -4.52 5.29 7.70
N ARG A 10 -4.35 4.43 6.68
CA ARG A 10 -4.68 3.00 6.74
C ARG A 10 -3.55 2.16 6.17
N ASP A 11 -3.24 1.02 6.79
CA ASP A 11 -2.38 -0.01 6.19
C ASP A 11 -3.27 -0.90 5.31
N ILE A 12 -3.03 -0.89 4.01
CA ILE A 12 -3.74 -1.71 3.03
C ILE A 12 -2.72 -2.56 2.27
N ARG A 13 -2.97 -3.87 2.24
CA ARG A 13 -2.16 -4.86 1.54
C ARG A 13 -3.02 -5.72 0.62
N PHE A 14 -2.45 -6.11 -0.51
CA PHE A 14 -3.05 -7.00 -1.49
C PHE A 14 -2.22 -8.28 -1.54
N PRO A 15 -2.84 -9.47 -1.52
CA PRO A 15 -2.13 -10.75 -1.56
C PRO A 15 -1.69 -11.07 -2.98
N THR A 16 -0.85 -10.22 -3.58
CA THR A 16 -0.33 -10.39 -4.94
C THR A 16 0.63 -11.58 -5.04
N SER A 17 1.22 -11.99 -3.91
CA SER A 17 2.07 -13.18 -3.82
C SER A 17 1.34 -14.47 -4.23
N ASP A 18 0.03 -14.59 -3.98
CA ASP A 18 -0.77 -15.77 -4.33
C ASP A 18 -0.75 -16.07 -5.84
N ALA A 19 -0.67 -15.03 -6.66
CA ALA A 19 -0.59 -15.11 -8.13
C ALA A 19 0.84 -14.90 -8.66
N LEU A 20 1.81 -14.64 -7.79
CA LEU A 20 3.19 -14.21 -8.11
C LEU A 20 3.24 -12.94 -8.97
N ASP A 21 2.25 -12.06 -8.80
CA ASP A 21 2.20 -10.81 -9.55
C ASP A 21 3.32 -9.88 -9.05
N GLY A 22 4.18 -9.44 -9.98
CA GLY A 22 5.28 -8.52 -9.65
C GLY A 22 6.53 -9.17 -9.09
N SER A 23 6.62 -10.51 -9.11
CA SER A 23 7.83 -11.23 -8.72
C SER A 23 9.03 -10.86 -9.60
N ASP A 24 10.20 -10.70 -9.00
CA ASP A 24 11.47 -10.57 -9.71
C ASP A 24 12.60 -11.33 -8.99
N ALA A 25 13.82 -11.23 -9.50
CA ALA A 25 14.98 -11.95 -8.94
C ALA A 25 15.31 -11.56 -7.49
N MET A 26 14.94 -10.36 -7.07
CA MET A 26 15.22 -9.79 -5.75
C MET A 26 14.01 -9.85 -4.82
N ASN A 27 12.79 -9.91 -5.38
CA ASN A 27 11.53 -9.95 -4.65
C ASN A 27 10.64 -11.07 -5.21
N PRO A 28 10.82 -12.33 -4.75
CA PRO A 28 10.20 -13.50 -5.37
C PRO A 28 8.68 -13.59 -5.18
N ASP A 29 8.16 -13.09 -4.07
CA ASP A 29 6.77 -13.25 -3.64
C ASP A 29 6.21 -11.97 -2.98
N PRO A 30 6.13 -10.86 -3.72
CA PRO A 30 5.69 -9.58 -3.14
C PRO A 30 4.21 -9.55 -2.83
N ASP A 31 3.87 -9.02 -1.66
CA ASP A 31 2.55 -8.44 -1.38
C ASP A 31 2.60 -6.92 -1.54
N TYR A 32 1.86 -6.42 -2.53
CA TYR A 32 1.75 -5.00 -2.77
C TYR A 32 0.95 -4.31 -1.66
N SER A 33 1.37 -3.11 -1.31
CA SER A 33 0.71 -2.30 -0.29
C SER A 33 0.53 -0.87 -0.78
N LEU A 34 -0.48 -0.19 -0.24
CA LEU A 34 -0.68 1.24 -0.47
C LEU A 34 -1.05 1.94 0.82
N LEU A 35 -0.59 3.18 0.94
CA LEU A 35 -0.96 4.10 2.01
C LEU A 35 -1.93 5.13 1.44
N PRO A 36 -3.25 4.95 1.63
CA PRO A 36 -4.20 5.94 1.18
C PRO A 36 -4.21 7.11 2.16
N MET A 37 -4.08 8.33 1.64
CA MET A 37 -4.38 9.55 2.36
C MET A 37 -5.77 10.01 1.95
N LEU A 38 -6.73 9.85 2.87
CA LEU A 38 -8.07 10.38 2.67
C LEU A 38 -8.07 11.88 2.99
N PRO A 39 -8.86 12.69 2.25
CA PRO A 39 -8.96 14.12 2.45
C PRO A 39 -9.51 14.50 3.84
#